data_AF-A0A7X3KC95-F1
#
_entry.id   AF-A0A7X3KC95-F1
#
_cell.length_a   1.000
_cell.length_b   1.000
_cell.length_c   1.000
_cell.angle_alpha   90.00
_cell.angle_beta   90.00
_cell.angle_gamma   90.00
#
_symmetry.space_group_name_H-M   'P 1'
#
loop_
_entity.id
_entity.type
_entity.pdbx_description
1 polymer ?
#
loop_
_entity_poly.entity_id
_entity_poly.type
_entity_poly.pdbx_seq_one_letter_code
_entity_poly.pdbx_strand_id
1 'polypeptide(L)'
;MKKQGNKKLIRTFLLLLATVIYIFTNLSGHQIYYYIHSKKTDKNLTPIVVIYSLGEIMIKPKRESDGRYHYTVPGNSIRYDYTKSISYSYRNGEGIKRLHTSFSISNHANETYISYQLSPELKITNIVEFSPDKIHDVAQKPEDQAMVDRYVKQLTDHVLETRVVPPLFNLQWLYDLTFDEKKVLHLEED
;
A
#
# COMPACT_ATOMS: atom_id res chain seq x y z
N MET A 1 -42.25 -28.65 16.17
CA MET A 1 -42.05 -27.29 15.62
C MET A 1 -40.74 -26.58 16.00
N LYS A 2 -39.94 -27.03 17.00
CA LYS A 2 -38.65 -26.36 17.38
C LYS A 2 -37.54 -26.37 16.30
N LYS A 3 -37.47 -27.38 15.42
CA LYS A 3 -36.41 -27.49 14.38
C LYS A 3 -36.49 -26.41 13.28
N GLN A 4 -37.65 -25.81 13.02
CA GLN A 4 -37.82 -24.79 11.99
C GLN A 4 -37.34 -23.39 12.45
N GLY A 5 -37.52 -23.07 13.74
CA GLY A 5 -37.04 -21.81 14.33
C GLY A 5 -35.52 -21.71 14.33
N ASN A 6 -34.82 -22.78 14.73
CA ASN A 6 -33.36 -22.81 14.76
C ASN A 6 -32.76 -22.68 13.35
N LYS A 7 -33.37 -23.29 12.32
CA LYS A 7 -32.93 -23.15 10.93
C LYS A 7 -33.06 -21.71 10.41
N LYS A 8 -34.15 -21.01 10.76
CA LYS A 8 -34.31 -19.58 10.42
C LYS A 8 -33.29 -18.71 11.12
N LEU A 9 -33.03 -18.95 12.41
CA LEU A 9 -32.08 -18.18 13.20
C LEU A 9 -30.63 -18.37 12.71
N ILE A 10 -30.23 -19.60 12.39
CA ILE A 10 -28.93 -19.90 11.77
C ILE A 10 -28.81 -19.21 10.41
N ARG A 11 -29.86 -19.25 9.58
CA ARG A 11 -29.85 -18.58 8.27
C ARG A 11 -29.68 -17.07 8.40
N THR A 12 -30.40 -16.43 9.34
CA THR A 12 -30.26 -14.99 9.61
C THR A 12 -28.85 -14.66 10.10
N PHE A 13 -28.30 -15.47 11.00
CA PHE A 13 -26.94 -15.28 11.51
C PHE A 13 -25.90 -15.39 10.39
N LEU A 14 -25.97 -16.43 9.54
CA LEU A 14 -25.05 -16.61 8.42
C LEU A 14 -25.15 -15.46 7.41
N LEU A 15 -26.36 -14.96 7.16
CA LEU A 15 -26.56 -13.83 6.26
C LEU A 15 -25.98 -12.54 6.83
N LEU A 16 -26.15 -12.29 8.13
CA LEU A 16 -25.49 -11.17 8.80
C LEU A 16 -23.96 -11.28 8.74
N LEU A 17 -23.41 -12.46 9.01
CA LEU A 17 -21.97 -12.71 8.93
C LEU A 17 -21.45 -12.45 7.51
N ALA A 18 -22.13 -12.95 6.48
CA ALA A 18 -21.77 -12.70 5.09
C ALA A 18 -21.81 -11.20 4.74
N THR A 19 -22.83 -10.48 5.20
CA THR A 19 -22.93 -9.02 5.01
C THR A 19 -21.79 -8.28 5.69
N VAL A 20 -21.43 -8.65 6.91
CA VAL A 20 -20.30 -8.04 7.65
C VAL A 20 -18.99 -8.29 6.93
N ILE A 21 -18.72 -9.54 6.53
CA ILE A 21 -17.53 -9.90 5.74
C ILE A 21 -17.48 -9.09 4.44
N TYR A 22 -18.61 -9.00 3.74
CA TYR A 22 -18.70 -8.23 2.50
C TYR A 22 -18.39 -6.75 2.72
N ILE A 23 -18.96 -6.11 3.75
CA ILE A 23 -18.68 -4.71 4.07
C ILE A 23 -17.19 -4.50 4.31
N PHE A 24 -16.56 -5.31 5.16
CA PHE A 24 -15.14 -5.16 5.47
C PHE A 24 -14.26 -5.39 4.24
N THR A 25 -14.51 -6.45 3.48
CA THR A 25 -13.73 -6.77 2.28
C THR A 25 -13.93 -5.74 1.16
N ASN A 26 -15.12 -5.17 1.02
CA ASN A 26 -15.38 -4.11 0.05
C ASN A 26 -14.68 -2.80 0.44
N LEU A 27 -14.78 -2.39 1.72
CA LEU A 27 -14.16 -1.16 2.22
C LEU A 27 -12.63 -1.21 2.14
N SER A 28 -12.00 -2.31 2.56
CA SER A 28 -10.55 -2.52 2.44
C SER A 28 -10.14 -2.64 0.97
N GLY A 29 -10.76 -3.53 0.19
CA GLY A 29 -10.39 -3.76 -1.20
C GLY A 29 -10.55 -2.55 -2.13
N HIS A 30 -11.35 -1.55 -1.74
CA HIS A 30 -11.53 -0.29 -2.48
C HIS A 30 -11.13 0.94 -1.65
N GLN A 31 -10.20 0.77 -0.68
CA GLN A 31 -9.79 1.83 0.24
C GLN A 31 -9.34 3.10 -0.48
N ILE A 32 -8.52 2.97 -1.54
CA ILE A 32 -8.06 4.12 -2.33
C ILE A 32 -9.24 4.85 -2.98
N TYR A 33 -10.19 4.10 -3.57
CA TYR A 33 -11.39 4.68 -4.16
C TYR A 33 -12.18 5.49 -3.13
N TYR A 34 -12.45 4.91 -1.96
CA TYR A 34 -13.21 5.59 -0.91
C TYR A 34 -12.45 6.80 -0.34
N TYR A 35 -11.13 6.70 -0.20
CA TYR A 35 -10.29 7.79 0.25
C TYR A 35 -10.37 8.98 -0.71
N ILE A 36 -10.14 8.78 -2.02
CA ILE A 36 -10.14 9.89 -2.99
C ILE A 36 -11.53 10.48 -3.25
N HIS A 37 -12.62 9.74 -2.99
CA HIS A 37 -14.00 10.23 -3.14
C HIS A 37 -14.63 10.78 -1.85
N SER A 38 -14.03 10.55 -0.69
CA SER A 38 -14.53 11.09 0.58
C SER A 38 -14.36 12.61 0.64
N LYS A 39 -15.33 13.32 1.22
CA LYS A 39 -15.20 14.75 1.52
C LYS A 39 -14.41 15.02 2.81
N LYS A 40 -14.11 13.99 3.61
CA LYS A 40 -13.51 14.11 4.94
C LYS A 40 -11.98 13.92 4.96
N THR A 41 -11.41 13.45 3.86
CA THR A 41 -9.99 13.06 3.75
C THR A 41 -9.14 14.17 3.15
N ASP A 42 -7.89 14.32 3.60
CA ASP A 42 -6.91 15.17 2.94
C ASP A 42 -6.33 14.51 1.67
N LYS A 43 -6.61 15.09 0.50
CA LYS A 43 -6.13 14.56 -0.78
C LYS A 43 -4.62 14.66 -0.95
N ASN A 44 -3.94 15.53 -0.20
CA ASN A 44 -2.49 15.62 -0.22
C ASN A 44 -1.82 14.35 0.31
N LEU A 45 -2.53 13.56 1.12
CA LEU A 45 -2.02 12.31 1.72
C LEU A 45 -2.36 11.06 0.89
N THR A 46 -3.00 11.24 -0.27
CA THR A 46 -3.30 10.14 -1.21
C THR A 46 -2.09 9.25 -1.53
N PRO A 47 -0.85 9.79 -1.73
CA PRO A 47 0.31 8.94 -1.99
C PRO A 47 0.62 7.94 -0.87
N ILE A 48 0.40 8.32 0.39
CA ILE A 48 0.59 7.45 1.55
C ILE A 48 -0.39 6.28 1.45
N VAL A 49 -1.68 6.58 1.31
CA VAL A 49 -2.73 5.55 1.19
C VAL A 49 -2.44 4.59 0.04
N VAL A 50 -2.06 5.12 -1.12
CA VAL A 50 -1.75 4.30 -2.30
C VAL A 50 -0.57 3.36 -2.04
N ILE A 51 0.53 3.86 -1.46
CA ILE A 51 1.74 3.07 -1.17
C ILE A 51 1.45 1.97 -0.14
N TYR A 52 0.71 2.28 0.90
CA TYR A 52 0.38 1.31 1.95
C TYR A 52 -0.68 0.28 1.50
N SER A 53 -1.56 0.66 0.57
CA SER A 53 -2.54 -0.26 -0.05
C SER A 53 -1.96 -1.08 -1.20
N LEU A 54 -0.68 -0.94 -1.58
CA LEU A 54 -0.08 -1.72 -2.67
C LEU A 54 -0.21 -3.23 -2.44
N GLY A 55 -0.07 -3.69 -1.20
CA GLY A 55 -0.24 -5.11 -0.88
C GLY A 55 -1.65 -5.65 -1.17
N GLU A 56 -2.67 -4.81 -1.00
CA GLU A 56 -4.07 -5.17 -1.28
C GLU A 56 -4.37 -5.13 -2.79
N ILE A 57 -3.77 -4.18 -3.51
CA ILE A 57 -3.86 -4.11 -4.98
C ILE A 57 -3.17 -5.32 -5.64
N MET A 58 -2.14 -5.88 -5.00
CA MET A 58 -1.29 -6.96 -5.50
C MET A 58 -1.75 -8.39 -5.10
N ILE A 59 -2.95 -8.57 -4.54
CA ILE A 59 -3.45 -9.87 -4.00
C ILE A 59 -3.43 -11.05 -5.00
N LYS A 60 -3.27 -10.81 -6.31
CA LYS A 60 -3.13 -11.90 -7.31
C LYS A 60 -1.66 -12.24 -7.58
N PRO A 61 -1.30 -13.52 -7.76
CA PRO A 61 0.03 -13.90 -8.23
C PRO A 61 0.13 -13.52 -9.70
N LYS A 62 0.56 -12.29 -9.98
CA LYS A 62 0.88 -11.86 -11.32
C LYS A 62 2.19 -11.11 -11.30
N ARG A 63 3.19 -11.70 -11.94
CA ARG A 63 4.21 -10.91 -12.64
C ARG A 63 3.46 -10.17 -13.75
N GLU A 64 2.87 -9.04 -13.38
CA GLU A 64 2.17 -8.17 -14.32
C GLU A 64 3.15 -7.07 -14.73
N SER A 65 3.15 -6.73 -16.01
CA SER A 65 3.82 -5.56 -16.54
C SER A 65 2.73 -4.60 -17.03
N ASP A 66 2.70 -3.41 -16.47
CA ASP A 66 1.85 -2.31 -16.92
C ASP A 66 2.76 -1.19 -17.43
N GLY A 67 3.01 -1.20 -18.73
CA GLY A 67 4.05 -0.39 -19.35
C GLY A 67 5.43 -0.66 -18.72
N ARG A 68 5.94 0.32 -17.96
CA ARG A 68 7.25 0.28 -17.30
C ARG A 68 7.19 -0.24 -15.86
N TYR A 69 6.00 -0.51 -15.33
CA TYR A 69 5.79 -0.98 -13.96
C TYR A 69 5.67 -2.50 -13.93
N HIS A 70 6.55 -3.13 -13.16
CA HIS A 70 6.57 -4.56 -12.89
C HIS A 70 6.20 -4.81 -11.44
N TYR A 71 5.13 -5.56 -11.23
CA TYR A 71 4.62 -5.90 -9.91
C TYR A 71 5.25 -7.22 -9.45
N THR A 72 5.95 -7.22 -8.32
CA THR A 72 6.63 -8.42 -7.80
C THR A 72 6.11 -8.85 -6.43
N VAL A 73 5.65 -10.11 -6.36
CA VAL A 73 5.29 -10.85 -5.14
C VAL A 73 6.24 -12.05 -5.05
N PRO A 74 6.81 -12.42 -3.89
CA PRO A 74 6.55 -11.90 -2.54
C PRO A 74 7.31 -10.59 -2.23
N GLY A 75 6.69 -9.71 -1.46
CA GLY A 75 7.31 -8.45 -0.98
C GLY A 75 6.67 -7.15 -1.47
N ASN A 76 5.44 -7.19 -2.01
CA ASN A 76 4.59 -6.04 -2.37
C ASN A 76 5.37 -4.84 -2.93
N SER A 77 6.22 -5.10 -3.92
CA SER A 77 7.07 -4.08 -4.52
C SER A 77 6.66 -3.81 -5.96
N ILE A 78 6.79 -2.55 -6.35
CA ILE A 78 6.62 -2.09 -7.72
C ILE A 78 7.99 -1.67 -8.23
N ARG A 79 8.50 -2.46 -9.18
CA ARG A 79 9.75 -2.19 -9.88
C ARG A 79 9.45 -1.44 -11.17
N TYR A 80 10.12 -0.33 -11.40
CA TYR A 80 10.08 0.44 -12.62
C TYR A 80 11.35 0.17 -13.46
N ASP A 81 11.18 -0.27 -14.71
CA ASP A 81 12.24 -0.53 -15.71
C ASP A 81 13.58 -0.96 -15.12
N TYR A 82 13.62 -2.18 -14.56
CA TYR A 82 14.80 -2.90 -14.04
C TYR A 82 15.74 -2.18 -13.06
N THR A 83 15.65 -0.87 -12.87
CA THR A 83 16.67 0.00 -12.25
C THR A 83 16.14 0.81 -11.09
N LYS A 84 14.82 0.93 -10.93
CA LYS A 84 14.19 1.70 -9.85
C LYS A 84 13.09 0.87 -9.24
N SER A 85 12.91 0.89 -7.93
CA SER A 85 11.83 0.16 -7.28
C SER A 85 11.33 0.91 -6.07
N ILE A 86 10.02 1.02 -5.92
CA ILE A 86 9.39 1.33 -4.64
C ILE A 86 8.93 0.00 -4.06
N SER A 87 9.50 -0.39 -2.94
CA SER A 87 9.10 -1.60 -2.22
C SER A 87 8.36 -1.24 -0.95
N TYR A 88 7.20 -1.87 -0.79
CA TYR A 88 6.52 -1.97 0.48
C TYR A 88 6.74 -3.37 1.01
N SER A 89 7.53 -3.52 2.07
CA SER A 89 7.81 -4.84 2.63
C SER A 89 7.35 -4.92 4.08
N TYR A 90 6.69 -6.04 4.39
CA TYR A 90 6.35 -6.40 5.76
C TYR A 90 7.46 -7.29 6.31
N ARG A 91 8.26 -6.77 7.25
CA ARG A 91 9.25 -7.60 7.96
C ARG A 91 8.62 -8.10 9.24
N ASN A 92 8.30 -9.40 9.28
CA ASN A 92 7.90 -10.07 10.51
C ASN A 92 9.13 -10.73 11.13
N GLY A 93 9.70 -10.12 12.17
CA GLY A 93 10.83 -10.67 12.93
C GLY A 93 10.69 -10.34 14.42
N GLU A 94 11.05 -11.29 15.28
CA GLU A 94 11.09 -11.16 16.76
C GLU A 94 9.86 -10.48 17.40
N GLY A 95 8.67 -10.70 16.84
CA GLY A 95 7.42 -10.23 17.43
C GLY A 95 7.05 -8.76 17.16
N ILE A 96 7.88 -8.00 16.43
CA ILE A 96 7.55 -6.61 16.04
C ILE A 96 7.20 -6.58 14.55
N LYS A 97 5.99 -6.10 14.25
CA LYS A 97 5.56 -5.82 12.88
C LYS A 97 6.20 -4.51 12.44
N ARG A 98 7.36 -4.54 11.77
CA ARG A 98 7.91 -3.31 11.17
C ARG A 98 7.47 -3.19 9.72
N LEU A 99 6.58 -2.23 9.49
CA LEU A 99 6.27 -1.72 8.16
C LEU A 99 7.53 -1.01 7.64
N HIS A 100 8.06 -1.47 6.50
CA HIS A 100 9.20 -0.83 5.88
C HIS A 100 8.86 -0.42 4.45
N THR A 101 8.78 0.88 4.25
CA THR A 101 8.64 1.49 2.92
C THR A 101 10.02 1.98 2.49
N SER A 102 10.43 1.55 1.30
CA SER A 102 11.69 2.01 0.71
C SER A 102 11.54 2.30 -0.76
N PHE A 103 12.29 3.31 -1.21
CA PHE A 103 12.55 3.55 -2.62
C PHE A 103 13.98 3.13 -2.91
N SER A 104 14.26 2.61 -4.09
CA SER A 104 15.59 2.13 -4.40
C SER A 104 15.95 2.26 -5.86
N ILE A 105 17.23 2.43 -6.12
CA ILE A 105 17.80 2.58 -7.45
C ILE A 105 18.94 1.57 -7.58
N SER A 106 18.84 0.65 -8.52
CA SER A 106 19.93 -0.25 -8.92
C SER A 106 20.62 0.25 -10.17
N ASN A 107 21.94 0.39 -10.10
CA ASN A 107 22.81 0.60 -11.24
C ASN A 107 23.50 -0.73 -11.60
N HIS A 108 22.97 -1.41 -12.61
CA HIS A 108 23.48 -2.71 -13.06
C HIS A 108 24.89 -2.65 -13.64
N ALA A 109 25.34 -1.49 -14.14
CA ALA A 109 26.68 -1.37 -14.72
C ALA A 109 27.78 -1.60 -13.68
N ASN A 110 27.54 -1.20 -12.42
CA ASN A 110 28.53 -1.24 -11.35
C ASN A 110 28.07 -2.13 -10.17
N GLU A 111 27.00 -2.90 -10.35
CA GLU A 111 26.37 -3.72 -9.31
C GLU A 111 26.05 -2.94 -8.02
N THR A 112 25.79 -1.63 -8.13
CA THR A 112 25.44 -0.80 -6.98
C THR A 112 23.93 -0.65 -6.85
N TYR A 113 23.46 -0.57 -5.62
CA TYR A 113 22.07 -0.39 -5.28
C TYR A 113 21.95 0.61 -4.12
N ILE A 114 21.20 1.68 -4.33
CA ILE A 114 20.94 2.71 -3.32
C ILE A 114 19.50 2.51 -2.83
N SER A 115 19.33 2.36 -1.52
CA SER A 115 18.02 2.25 -0.86
C SER A 115 17.75 3.45 0.03
N TYR A 116 16.67 4.14 -0.25
CA TYR A 116 16.10 5.23 0.52
C TYR A 116 15.01 4.66 1.43
N GLN A 117 15.27 4.64 2.73
CA GLN A 117 14.28 4.26 3.74
C GLN A 117 13.35 5.43 3.99
N LEU A 118 12.04 5.17 4.00
CA LEU A 118 11.01 6.18 4.13
C LEU A 118 10.26 6.05 5.45
N SER A 119 9.94 7.19 6.07
CA SER A 119 8.97 7.27 7.17
C SER A 119 7.54 6.98 6.65
N PRO A 120 6.56 6.80 7.54
CA PRO A 120 5.16 6.70 7.15
C PRO A 120 4.63 7.87 6.31
N GLU A 121 5.17 9.08 6.53
CA GLU A 121 4.88 10.28 5.75
C GLU A 121 5.73 10.39 4.47
N LEU A 122 6.41 9.31 4.09
CA LEU A 122 7.24 9.17 2.89
C LEU A 122 8.46 10.11 2.86
N LYS A 123 8.95 10.52 4.04
CA LYS A 123 10.19 11.29 4.17
C LYS A 123 11.39 10.37 4.31
N ILE A 124 12.50 10.72 3.67
CA ILE A 124 13.74 9.94 3.78
C ILE A 124 14.22 10.00 5.23
N THR A 125 14.40 8.83 5.84
CA THR A 125 14.97 8.67 7.19
C THR A 125 16.40 8.15 7.14
N ASN A 126 16.72 7.34 6.14
CA ASN A 126 18.08 6.85 5.91
C ASN A 126 18.31 6.55 4.42
N ILE A 127 19.56 6.63 3.97
CA ILE A 127 20.00 6.21 2.63
C ILE A 127 21.16 5.25 2.79
N VAL A 128 21.03 4.05 2.22
CA VAL A 128 22.06 3.01 2.28
C VAL A 128 22.51 2.67 0.87
N GLU A 129 23.81 2.74 0.62
CA GLU A 129 24.41 2.26 -0.62
C GLU A 129 25.03 0.88 -0.40
N PHE A 130 24.58 -0.05 -1.23
CA PHE A 130 25.08 -1.40 -1.37
C PHE A 130 25.93 -1.45 -2.65
N SER A 131 27.14 -1.97 -2.52
CA SER A 131 28.04 -2.29 -3.62
C SER A 131 28.70 -3.63 -3.31
N PRO A 132 29.33 -4.30 -4.29
CA PRO A 132 29.86 -5.66 -4.09
C PRO A 132 30.74 -5.81 -2.84
N ASP A 133 31.54 -4.79 -2.54
CA ASP A 133 32.55 -4.84 -1.48
C ASP A 133 32.15 -4.10 -0.19
N LYS A 134 31.06 -3.32 -0.19
CA LYS A 134 30.69 -2.49 0.97
C LYS A 134 29.20 -2.14 1.04
N ILE A 135 28.73 -2.06 2.28
CA ILE A 135 27.45 -1.48 2.68
C ILE A 135 27.77 -0.28 3.57
N HIS A 136 27.24 0.89 3.25
CA HIS A 136 27.46 2.08 4.05
C HIS A 136 26.31 3.08 3.92
N ASP A 137 26.11 3.86 4.98
CA ASP A 137 25.14 4.94 4.98
C ASP A 137 25.66 6.11 4.13
N VAL A 138 24.74 6.74 3.40
CA VAL A 138 25.01 7.88 2.54
C VAL A 138 24.34 9.10 3.15
N ALA A 139 25.09 10.21 3.24
CA ALA A 139 24.52 11.47 3.69
C ALA A 139 23.43 11.94 2.72
N GLN A 140 22.25 12.25 3.25
CA GLN A 140 21.14 12.78 2.48
C GLN A 140 21.50 14.13 1.86
N LYS A 141 21.29 14.26 0.56
CA LYS A 141 21.42 15.50 -0.20
C LYS A 141 20.08 16.21 -0.32
N PRO A 142 20.06 17.55 -0.49
CA PRO A 142 18.82 18.30 -0.67
C PRO A 142 17.94 17.79 -1.82
N GLU A 143 18.54 17.35 -2.92
CA GLU A 143 17.83 16.83 -4.09
C GLU A 143 17.22 15.43 -3.92
N ASP A 144 17.65 14.66 -2.91
CA ASP A 144 17.21 13.26 -2.74
C ASP A 144 15.71 13.18 -2.45
N GLN A 145 15.19 14.05 -1.57
CA GLN A 145 13.77 14.05 -1.24
C GLN A 145 12.92 14.45 -2.45
N ALA A 146 13.34 15.47 -3.21
CA ALA A 146 12.63 15.90 -4.42
C ALA A 146 12.58 14.78 -5.48
N MET A 147 13.65 13.99 -5.57
CA MET A 147 13.68 12.82 -6.43
C MET A 147 12.69 11.74 -5.96
N VAL A 148 12.69 11.39 -4.67
CA VAL A 148 11.76 10.43 -4.09
C VAL A 148 10.31 10.88 -4.31
N ASP A 149 10.00 12.13 -3.98
CA ASP A 149 8.65 12.70 -4.13
C ASP A 149 8.16 12.59 -5.58
N ARG A 150 9.03 12.85 -6.56
CA ARG A 150 8.71 12.69 -7.98
C ARG A 150 8.35 11.25 -8.34
N TYR A 151 9.12 10.26 -7.88
CA TYR A 151 8.84 8.85 -8.19
C TYR A 151 7.60 8.32 -7.46
N VAL A 152 7.43 8.72 -6.19
CA VAL A 152 6.22 8.45 -5.41
C VAL A 152 5.00 8.99 -6.15
N LYS A 153 5.06 10.23 -6.65
CA LYS A 153 3.98 10.83 -7.42
C LYS A 153 3.71 10.05 -8.71
N GLN A 154 4.74 9.75 -9.50
CA GLN A 154 4.57 8.99 -10.74
C GLN A 154 3.91 7.63 -10.50
N LEU A 155 4.32 6.92 -9.45
CA LEU A 155 3.70 5.65 -9.08
C LEU A 155 2.25 5.83 -8.65
N THR A 156 2.00 6.82 -7.79
CA THR A 156 0.66 7.13 -7.28
C THR A 156 -0.30 7.44 -8.41
N ASP A 157 0.07 8.38 -9.30
CA ASP A 157 -0.73 8.75 -10.47
C ASP A 157 -1.06 7.52 -11.33
N HIS A 158 -0.06 6.69 -11.62
CA HIS A 158 -0.25 5.48 -12.41
C HIS A 158 -1.23 4.49 -11.77
N VAL A 159 -1.13 4.25 -10.46
CA VAL A 159 -2.05 3.36 -9.74
C VAL A 159 -3.47 3.92 -9.73
N LEU A 160 -3.61 5.24 -9.52
CA LEU A 160 -4.92 5.91 -9.56
C LEU A 160 -5.59 5.77 -10.93
N GLU A 161 -4.84 5.86 -12.02
CA GLU A 161 -5.35 5.75 -13.38
C GLU A 161 -5.71 4.31 -13.78
N THR A 162 -4.93 3.32 -13.34
CA THR A 162 -5.00 1.95 -13.89
C THR A 162 -5.65 0.92 -12.96
N ARG A 163 -5.66 1.17 -11.65
CA ARG A 163 -6.07 0.16 -10.65
C ARG A 163 -7.22 0.57 -9.76
N VAL A 164 -7.55 1.86 -9.68
CA VAL A 164 -8.67 2.32 -8.85
C VAL A 164 -9.97 2.13 -9.62
N VAL A 165 -10.65 1.03 -9.32
CA VAL A 165 -11.96 0.70 -9.91
C VAL A 165 -13.05 1.01 -8.88
N PRO A 166 -14.21 1.57 -9.29
CA PRO A 166 -15.33 1.76 -8.38
C PRO A 166 -15.87 0.41 -7.85
N PRO A 167 -16.26 0.35 -6.56
CA PRO A 167 -16.89 -0.83 -6.00
C PRO A 167 -18.27 -1.06 -6.64
N LEU A 168 -18.64 -2.33 -6.82
CA LEU A 168 -19.97 -2.71 -7.34
C LEU A 168 -21.12 -2.14 -6.50
N PHE A 169 -20.93 -2.10 -5.17
CA PHE A 169 -21.82 -1.44 -4.24
C PHE A 169 -21.03 -0.36 -3.52
N ASN A 170 -21.39 0.90 -3.76
CA ASN A 170 -20.71 2.05 -3.19
C ASN A 170 -21.14 2.25 -1.72
N LEU A 171 -20.20 2.04 -0.79
CA LEU A 171 -20.37 2.21 0.65
C LEU A 171 -19.76 3.52 1.17
N GLN A 172 -19.66 4.57 0.33
CA GLN A 172 -19.02 5.85 0.71
C GLN A 172 -19.60 6.44 2.00
N TRP A 173 -20.91 6.35 2.20
CA TRP A 173 -21.56 6.86 3.41
C TRP A 173 -21.05 6.15 4.67
N LEU A 174 -20.80 4.85 4.60
CA LEU A 174 -20.32 4.05 5.71
C LEU A 174 -18.82 4.28 5.93
N TYR A 175 -18.06 4.40 4.85
CA TYR A 175 -16.67 4.82 4.91
C TYR A 175 -16.56 6.17 5.62
N ASP A 176 -17.29 7.19 5.16
CA ASP A 176 -17.28 8.53 5.77
C ASP A 176 -17.74 8.53 7.23
N LEU A 177 -18.64 7.61 7.62
CA LEU A 177 -19.10 7.47 9.00
C LEU A 177 -18.03 6.84 9.91
N THR A 178 -17.25 5.89 9.38
CA THR A 178 -16.27 5.08 10.13
C THR A 178 -14.82 5.50 9.89
N PHE A 179 -14.60 6.55 9.10
CA PHE A 179 -13.28 7.02 8.71
C PHE A 179 -12.47 7.47 9.93
N ASP A 180 -11.28 6.89 10.04
CA ASP A 180 -10.24 7.27 10.97
C ASP A 180 -8.94 7.45 10.18
N GLU A 181 -8.50 8.69 10.08
CA GLU A 181 -7.33 9.07 9.28
C GLU A 181 -6.05 8.40 9.77
N LYS A 182 -5.84 8.30 11.09
CA LYS A 182 -4.61 7.71 11.65
C LYS A 182 -4.50 6.25 11.28
N LYS A 183 -5.62 5.53 11.41
CA LYS A 183 -5.72 4.12 11.07
C LYS A 183 -5.54 3.86 9.59
N VAL A 184 -6.13 4.69 8.73
CA VAL A 184 -6.06 4.57 7.26
C VAL A 184 -4.66 4.90 6.73
N LEU A 185 -3.97 5.87 7.35
CA LEU A 185 -2.62 6.27 6.98
C LEU A 185 -1.53 5.41 7.63
N HIS A 186 -1.89 4.44 8.47
CA HIS A 186 -0.96 3.62 9.23
C HIS A 186 0.03 4.46 10.07
N LEU A 187 -0.45 5.59 10.62
CA LEU A 187 0.30 6.52 11.47
C LEU A 187 0.13 6.23 12.96
N GLU A 188 -0.50 5.12 13.33
CA GLU A 188 -0.54 4.66 14.71
C GLU A 188 0.84 4.12 15.08
N GLU A 189 1.49 4.76 16.05
CA GLU A 189 2.62 4.18 16.77
C GLU A 189 2.07 3.02 17.63
N ASP A 190 2.48 1.79 17.33
CA ASP A 190 2.34 0.64 18.24
C ASP A 190 3.14 0.87 19.54
#